data_AF-A0A7X9YM21-F1
#
_entry.id   AF-A0A7X9YM21-F1
#
_cell.length_a   1.000
_cell.length_b   1.000
_cell.length_c   1.000
_cell.angle_alpha   90.00
_cell.angle_beta   90.00
_cell.angle_gamma   90.00
#
_symmetry.space_group_name_H-M   'P 1'
#
loop_
_entity.id
_entity.type
_entity.pdbx_description
1 polymer ?
#
loop_
_entity_poly.entity_id
_entity_poly.type
_entity_poly.pdbx_seq_one_letter_code
_entity_poly.pdbx_strand_id
1 'polypeptide(L)'
;MNLYTKNIWRWTINLLYPAIIFVFQSWGPILDSWIMPILFVALFCFLWSDVKDLFVSTGLTWFIAIPCWWYWIERPKPSFGAEHFAAHLWLIVLMYIVFVLIPQTLILTTRLRVMNYYKK
;
A
#
# COMPACT_ATOMS: atom_id res chain seq x y z
N MET A 1 21.05 -4.31 10.11
CA MET A 1 20.96 -3.81 8.72
C MET A 1 20.70 -4.90 7.66
N ASN A 2 20.29 -6.13 8.02
CA ASN A 2 20.09 -7.20 7.03
C ASN A 2 18.77 -7.10 6.24
N LEU A 3 17.75 -6.47 6.82
CA LEU A 3 16.42 -6.28 6.21
C LEU A 3 16.50 -5.47 4.90
N TYR A 4 17.33 -4.41 4.90
CA TYR A 4 17.42 -3.47 3.78
C TYR A 4 18.41 -3.87 2.69
N THR A 5 19.31 -4.81 2.99
CA THR A 5 20.39 -5.21 2.09
C THR A 5 20.13 -6.55 1.41
N LYS A 6 19.42 -7.47 2.07
CA LYS A 6 19.09 -8.78 1.49
C LYS A 6 17.87 -8.70 0.58
N ASN A 7 18.05 -9.08 -0.69
CA ASN A 7 16.98 -9.09 -1.69
C ASN A 7 15.76 -9.92 -1.27
N ILE A 8 15.94 -11.02 -0.53
CA ILE A 8 14.81 -11.86 -0.08
C ILE A 8 13.82 -11.05 0.78
N TRP A 9 14.32 -10.25 1.74
CA TRP A 9 13.48 -9.47 2.64
C TRP A 9 12.79 -8.32 1.93
N ARG A 10 13.48 -7.67 0.99
CA ARG A 10 12.90 -6.62 0.14
C ARG A 10 11.72 -7.14 -0.67
N TRP A 11 11.90 -8.29 -1.32
CA TRP A 11 10.82 -8.92 -2.08
C TRP A 11 9.66 -9.37 -1.19
N THR A 12 9.95 -9.98 -0.04
CA THR A 12 8.90 -10.36 0.92
C THR A 12 8.08 -9.15 1.35
N ILE A 13 8.71 -8.04 1.73
CA ILE A 13 8.00 -6.81 2.13
C ILE A 13 7.19 -6.25 0.95
N ASN A 14 7.76 -6.23 -0.25
CA ASN A 14 7.08 -5.70 -1.43
C ASN A 14 5.85 -6.50 -1.84
N LEU A 15 5.84 -7.81 -1.59
CA LEU A 15 4.69 -8.69 -1.83
C LEU A 15 3.70 -8.69 -0.66
N LEU A 16 4.18 -8.49 0.57
CA LEU A 16 3.35 -8.47 1.76
C LEU A 16 2.40 -7.28 1.77
N TYR A 17 2.85 -6.11 1.32
CA TYR A 17 2.01 -4.91 1.24
C TYR A 17 0.72 -5.09 0.43
N PRO A 18 0.77 -5.47 -0.87
CA PRO A 18 -0.43 -5.69 -1.67
C PRO A 18 -1.28 -6.86 -1.16
N ALA A 19 -0.66 -7.91 -0.60
CA ALA A 19 -1.38 -9.05 -0.03
C ALA A 19 -2.22 -8.64 1.19
N ILE A 20 -1.67 -7.81 2.09
CA ILE A 20 -2.43 -7.34 3.26
C ILE A 20 -3.54 -6.38 2.82
N ILE A 21 -3.29 -5.49 1.84
CA ILE A 21 -4.35 -4.61 1.31
C ILE A 21 -5.51 -5.42 0.74
N PHE A 22 -5.22 -6.49 -0.01
CA PHE A 22 -6.25 -7.41 -0.51
C PHE A 22 -7.09 -8.01 0.63
N VAL A 23 -6.45 -8.45 1.71
CA VAL A 23 -7.14 -9.01 2.89
C VAL A 23 -7.99 -7.95 3.59
N PHE A 24 -7.44 -6.76 3.84
CA PHE A 24 -8.19 -5.65 4.46
C PHE A 24 -9.42 -5.27 3.66
N GLN A 25 -9.30 -5.19 2.34
CA GLN A 25 -10.44 -4.87 1.48
C GLN A 25 -11.49 -6.00 1.46
N SER A 26 -11.10 -7.24 1.75
CA SER A 26 -12.00 -8.39 1.84
C SER A 26 -12.74 -8.47 3.19
N TRP A 27 -12.17 -7.93 4.27
CA TRP A 27 -12.67 -8.01 5.64
C TRP A 27 -13.27 -6.68 6.11
N GLY A 28 -14.13 -6.09 5.27
CA GLY A 28 -14.89 -4.84 5.44
C GLY A 28 -14.86 -4.14 6.82
N PRO A 29 -15.31 -4.77 7.91
CA PRO A 29 -15.34 -4.16 9.25
C PRO A 29 -13.99 -3.66 9.81
N ILE A 30 -12.84 -4.15 9.33
CA ILE A 30 -11.52 -3.64 9.78
C ILE A 30 -11.28 -2.19 9.30
N LEU A 31 -12.01 -1.73 8.29
CA LEU A 31 -11.92 -0.39 7.72
C LEU A 31 -12.89 0.62 8.36
N ASP A 32 -13.71 0.20 9.34
CA ASP A 32 -14.61 1.12 10.07
C ASP A 32 -13.82 2.20 10.84
N SER A 33 -12.54 1.96 11.10
CA SER A 33 -11.61 2.93 11.68
C SER A 33 -10.43 3.20 10.76
N TRP A 34 -10.15 4.49 10.53
CA TRP A 34 -8.97 4.95 9.79
C TRP A 34 -7.64 4.75 10.53
N ILE A 35 -7.68 4.44 11.82
CA ILE A 35 -6.48 4.26 12.64
C ILE A 35 -5.64 3.09 12.12
N MET A 36 -6.27 1.94 11.82
CA MET A 36 -5.57 0.74 11.35
C MET A 36 -4.90 0.94 9.98
N PRO A 37 -5.58 1.50 8.96
CA PRO A 37 -4.95 1.90 7.71
C PRO A 37 -3.75 2.83 7.88
N ILE A 38 -3.86 3.85 8.75
CA ILE A 38 -2.78 4.82 8.97
C ILE A 38 -1.57 4.15 9.61
N LEU A 39 -1.76 3.35 10.66
CA LEU A 39 -0.67 2.62 11.32
C LEU A 39 0.01 1.63 10.36
N PHE A 40 -0.78 0.93 9.55
CA PHE A 40 -0.27 0.02 8.53
C PHE A 40 0.60 0.74 7.50
N VAL A 41 0.12 1.86 6.96
CA VAL A 41 0.88 2.70 6.02
C VAL A 41 2.17 3.20 6.66
N ALA A 42 2.11 3.70 7.90
CA ALA A 42 3.28 4.19 8.62
C ALA A 42 4.31 3.07 8.82
N LEU A 43 3.88 1.87 9.22
CA LEU A 43 4.75 0.71 9.42
C LEU A 43 5.53 0.37 8.13
N PHE A 44 4.85 0.32 6.98
CA PHE A 44 5.51 -0.01 5.72
C PHE A 44 6.50 1.06 5.25
N CYS A 45 6.27 2.33 5.60
CA CYS A 45 7.27 3.39 5.37
C CYS A 45 8.60 3.12 6.11
N PHE A 46 8.57 2.40 7.23
CA PHE A 46 9.79 1.97 7.92
C PHE A 46 10.37 0.67 7.35
N LEU A 47 9.54 -0.22 6.79
CA LEU A 47 9.97 -1.50 6.24
C LEU A 47 10.60 -1.40 4.85
N TRP A 48 10.13 -0.48 4.00
CA TRP A 48 10.72 -0.31 2.66
C TRP A 48 12.18 0.13 2.73
N SER A 49 13.00 -0.46 1.86
CA SER A 49 14.45 -0.21 1.86
C SER A 49 14.82 0.99 1.02
N ASP A 50 14.01 1.29 0.00
CA ASP A 50 14.22 2.39 -0.93
C ASP A 50 12.88 2.82 -1.52
N VAL A 51 12.84 4.00 -2.13
CA VAL A 51 11.66 4.54 -2.83
C VAL A 51 11.20 3.62 -3.97
N LYS A 52 12.13 2.88 -4.59
CA LYS A 52 11.78 1.85 -5.60
C LYS A 52 10.89 0.75 -5.03
N ASP A 53 11.14 0.33 -3.78
CA ASP A 53 10.37 -0.72 -3.11
C ASP A 53 8.93 -0.26 -2.82
N LEU A 54 8.77 1.00 -2.40
CA LEU A 54 7.47 1.68 -2.28
C LEU A 54 6.70 1.63 -3.60
N PHE A 55 7.32 2.05 -4.71
CA PHE A 55 6.65 2.09 -6.01
C PHE A 55 6.31 0.69 -6.55
N VAL A 56 7.17 -0.31 -6.36
CA VAL A 56 6.88 -1.69 -6.72
C VAL A 56 5.68 -2.20 -5.94
N SER A 57 5.67 -2.01 -4.62
CA SER A 57 4.56 -2.44 -3.75
C SER A 57 3.24 -1.75 -4.12
N THR A 58 3.32 -0.44 -4.39
CA THR A 58 2.17 0.37 -4.81
C THR A 58 1.64 -0.06 -6.17
N GLY A 59 2.53 -0.31 -7.13
CA GLY A 59 2.17 -0.81 -8.46
C GLY A 59 1.50 -2.19 -8.36
N LEU A 60 2.07 -3.13 -7.61
CA LEU A 60 1.46 -4.43 -7.36
C LEU A 60 0.07 -4.31 -6.71
N THR A 61 -0.11 -3.32 -5.83
CA THR A 61 -1.41 -3.07 -5.20
C THR A 61 -2.45 -2.63 -6.23
N TRP A 62 -2.14 -1.60 -7.03
CA TRP A 62 -3.09 -1.01 -7.97
C TRP A 62 -3.32 -1.83 -9.22
N PHE A 63 -2.30 -2.53 -9.73
CA PHE A 63 -2.39 -3.28 -10.98
C PHE A 63 -2.70 -4.76 -10.79
N ILE A 64 -2.52 -5.31 -9.57
CA ILE A 64 -2.79 -6.73 -9.30
C ILE A 64 -3.81 -6.88 -8.18
N ALA A 65 -3.49 -6.45 -6.97
CA ALA A 65 -4.33 -6.75 -5.79
C ALA A 65 -5.74 -6.16 -5.92
N ILE A 66 -5.86 -4.88 -6.28
CA ILE A 66 -7.14 -4.18 -6.43
C ILE A 66 -7.98 -4.79 -7.57
N PRO A 67 -7.47 -5.00 -8.80
CA PRO A 67 -8.21 -5.67 -9.86
C PRO A 67 -8.65 -7.08 -9.49
N CYS A 68 -7.77 -7.88 -8.85
CA CYS A 68 -8.10 -9.21 -8.38
C CYS A 68 -9.22 -9.19 -7.32
N TRP A 69 -9.14 -8.27 -6.36
CA TRP A 69 -10.17 -8.10 -5.33
C TRP A 69 -11.50 -7.70 -5.97
N TRP A 70 -11.48 -6.72 -6.86
CA TRP A 70 -12.69 -6.24 -7.52
C TRP A 70 -13.35 -7.35 -8.34
N TYR A 71 -12.57 -8.10 -9.13
CA TYR A 71 -13.11 -9.15 -9.99
C TYR A 71 -13.64 -10.37 -9.23
N TRP A 72 -12.94 -10.83 -8.19
CA TRP A 72 -13.29 -12.07 -7.47
C TRP A 72 -14.14 -11.87 -6.21
N ILE A 73 -14.05 -10.73 -5.54
CA ILE A 73 -14.71 -10.51 -4.25
C ILE A 73 -15.86 -9.52 -4.38
N GLU A 74 -15.64 -8.36 -5.01
CA GLU A 74 -16.64 -7.29 -4.99
C GLU A 74 -17.68 -7.42 -6.11
N ARG A 75 -17.25 -7.72 -7.35
CA ARG A 75 -18.15 -7.91 -8.50
C ARG A 75 -19.21 -9.01 -8.33
N PRO A 76 -18.93 -10.15 -7.69
CA PRO A 76 -19.95 -11.20 -7.51
C PRO A 76 -21.00 -10.89 -6.44
N LYS A 77 -20.78 -9.90 -5.57
CA LYS A 77 -21.74 -9.53 -4.55
C LYS A 77 -22.91 -8.75 -5.18
N PRO A 78 -24.16 -8.96 -4.74
CA PRO A 78 -25.30 -8.15 -5.16
C PRO A 78 -25.29 -6.79 -4.44
N SER A 79 -24.20 -6.03 -4.56
CA SER A 79 -24.01 -4.72 -3.94
C SER A 79 -23.71 -3.66 -5.00
N PHE A 80 -24.10 -2.41 -4.72
CA PHE A 80 -23.69 -1.24 -5.52
C PHE A 80 -22.18 -0.93 -5.42
N GLY A 81 -21.43 -1.65 -4.59
CA GLY A 81 -20.02 -1.37 -4.29
C GLY A 81 -19.12 -1.52 -5.52
N ALA A 82 -19.31 -2.56 -6.31
CA ALA A 82 -18.48 -2.83 -7.50
C ALA A 82 -18.63 -1.76 -8.58
N GLU A 83 -19.87 -1.33 -8.84
CA GLU A 83 -20.21 -0.31 -9.84
C GLU A 83 -19.75 1.08 -9.39
N HIS A 84 -19.98 1.41 -8.11
CA HIS A 84 -19.55 2.68 -7.55
C HIS A 84 -18.02 2.81 -7.55
N PHE A 85 -17.29 1.73 -7.22
CA PHE A 85 -15.84 1.69 -7.29
C PHE A 85 -15.33 1.93 -8.71
N ALA A 86 -15.92 1.26 -9.71
CA ALA A 86 -15.53 1.43 -11.11
C ALA A 86 -15.81 2.85 -11.63
N ALA A 87 -16.96 3.42 -11.29
CA ALA A 87 -17.35 4.77 -11.71
C ALA A 87 -16.46 5.88 -11.11
N HIS A 88 -15.99 5.68 -9.87
CA HIS A 88 -15.20 6.68 -9.14
C HIS A 88 -13.70 6.35 -9.07
N LEU A 89 -13.22 5.34 -9.82
CA LEU A 89 -11.84 4.89 -9.77
C LEU A 89 -10.84 6.03 -9.94
N TRP A 90 -11.10 6.95 -10.86
CA TRP A 90 -10.24 8.11 -11.12
C TRP A 90 -10.12 9.04 -9.90
N LEU A 91 -11.22 9.30 -9.17
CA LEU A 91 -11.21 10.08 -7.94
C LEU A 91 -10.49 9.35 -6.81
N ILE A 92 -10.71 8.04 -6.68
CA ILE A 92 -10.04 7.22 -5.67
C ILE A 92 -8.52 7.23 -5.89
N VAL A 93 -8.07 7.06 -7.14
CA VAL A 93 -6.65 7.15 -7.50
C VAL A 93 -6.09 8.55 -7.20
N LEU A 94 -6.82 9.61 -7.54
CA LEU A 94 -6.40 10.98 -7.25
C LEU A 94 -6.24 11.23 -5.75
N MET A 95 -7.23 10.82 -4.95
CA MET A 95 -7.18 10.92 -3.49
C MET A 95 -6.02 10.09 -2.92
N TYR A 96 -5.81 8.88 -3.43
CA TYR A 96 -4.70 8.03 -3.02
C TYR A 96 -3.35 8.71 -3.26
N ILE A 97 -3.15 9.34 -4.42
CA ILE A 97 -1.90 10.05 -4.73
C ILE A 97 -1.64 11.15 -3.70
N VAL A 98 -2.64 11.99 -3.44
CA VAL A 98 -2.49 13.17 -2.57
C VAL A 98 -2.35 12.79 -1.10
N PHE A 99 -3.20 11.90 -0.61
CA PHE A 99 -3.30 11.61 0.83
C PHE A 99 -2.50 10.40 1.29
N VAL A 100 -2.04 9.54 0.36
CA VAL A 100 -1.31 8.32 0.72
C VAL A 100 0.08 8.31 0.08
N LEU A 101 0.19 8.37 -1.25
CA LEU A 101 1.46 8.18 -1.94
C LEU A 101 2.47 9.30 -1.67
N ILE A 102 2.04 10.58 -1.73
CA ILE A 102 2.90 11.72 -1.43
C ILE A 102 3.39 11.67 0.02
N PRO A 103 2.51 11.54 1.05
CA PRO A 103 2.95 11.38 2.44
C PRO A 103 3.89 10.19 2.66
N GLN A 104 3.59 9.02 2.09
CA GLN A 104 4.45 7.83 2.19
C GLN A 104 5.85 8.10 1.63
N THR A 105 5.92 8.73 0.45
CA THR A 105 7.19 9.08 -0.19
C THR A 105 7.98 10.07 0.67
N LEU A 106 7.33 11.07 1.25
CA LEU A 106 7.97 12.04 2.15
C LEU A 106 8.53 11.40 3.41
N ILE A 107 7.75 10.54 4.07
CA ILE A 107 8.19 9.81 5.28
C ILE A 107 9.39 8.93 4.96
N LEU A 108 9.31 8.12 3.90
CA LEU A 108 10.37 7.21 3.50
C LEU A 108 11.65 7.94 3.11
N THR A 109 11.55 8.98 2.27
CA THR A 109 12.73 9.77 1.85
C THR A 109 13.39 10.49 3.02
N THR A 110 12.60 11.03 3.95
CA THR A 110 13.10 11.64 5.19
C THR A 110 13.86 10.62 6.03
N ARG A 111 13.27 9.44 6.25
CA ARG A 111 13.91 8.34 6.99
C ARG A 111 15.22 7.91 6.33
N LEU A 112 15.24 7.73 5.01
CA LEU A 112 16.44 7.33 4.27
C LEU A 112 17.55 8.39 4.40
N ARG A 113 17.19 9.68 4.35
CA ARG A 113 18.13 10.78 4.55
C ARG A 113 18.72 10.75 5.96
N VAL A 114 17.89 10.57 6.99
CA VAL A 114 18.31 10.45 8.39
C VAL A 114 19.26 9.26 8.56
N MET A 115 18.90 8.09 8.05
CA MET A 115 19.75 6.90 8.12
C MET A 115 21.09 7.08 7.42
N ASN A 116 21.11 7.73 6.25
CA ASN A 116 22.34 8.02 5.53
C ASN A 116 23.22 9.02 6.28
N TYR A 117 22.62 9.99 6.98
CA TYR A 117 23.35 10.94 7.80
C TYR A 117 24.06 10.26 8.98
N TYR A 118 23.37 9.39 9.72
CA TYR A 118 23.92 8.68 10.89
C TYR A 118 24.76 7.44 10.54
N LYS A 119 24.83 7.04 9.27
CA LYS A 119 25.67 5.94 8.80
C LYS A 119 27.09 6.41 8.41
N LYS A 120 27.30 7.72 8.27
CA LYS A 120 28.63 8.33 8.25
C LYS A 120 29.19 8.36 9.67
#